data_AF-A0A0S9QKP2-F1
#
_entry.id   AF-A0A0S9QKP2-F1
#
_cell.length_a   1.000
_cell.length_b   1.000
_cell.length_c   1.000
_cell.angle_alpha   90.00
_cell.angle_beta   90.00
_cell.angle_gamma   90.00
#
_symmetry.space_group_name_H-M   'P 1'
#
loop_
_entity.id
_entity.type
_entity.pdbx_description
1 polymer ?
#
loop_
_entity_poly.entity_id
_entity_poly.type
_entity_poly.pdbx_seq_one_letter_code
_entity_poly.pdbx_strand_id
1 'polypeptide(L)'
;MATQPAPGWYDDGSGKQRWWDGTHWTDQYIDLRERDTALRTDAGPAASRPAQAGWYDDQRGRTRWWDGRRWTGEVRYSGQEQDFAGVVIDGRWIHFGDLSQPVSEVAASADSGDALLRRAEFTKAAVERRMFGPAGPITPRTLNRAITRVAPHLVIAGPQLWVVPFPPARDTEARRFITWVNSSADHYRYR
;
A
#
# COMPACT_ATOMS: atom_id res chain seq x y z
N MET A 1 5.83 -2.57 -38.00
CA MET A 1 4.69 -3.06 -37.19
C MET A 1 4.73 -2.32 -35.87
N ALA A 2 3.69 -1.57 -35.52
CA ALA A 2 3.65 -0.86 -34.24
C ALA A 2 3.35 -1.88 -33.13
N THR A 3 4.32 -2.10 -32.25
CA THR A 3 4.13 -2.94 -31.06
C THR A 3 3.09 -2.28 -30.17
N GLN A 4 1.97 -2.97 -29.89
CA GLN A 4 0.99 -2.46 -28.95
C GLN A 4 1.63 -2.30 -27.56
N PRO A 5 1.28 -1.24 -26.82
CA PRO A 5 1.80 -1.03 -25.47
C PRO A 5 1.40 -2.19 -24.55
N ALA A 6 2.33 -2.58 -23.67
CA ALA A 6 2.06 -3.56 -22.63
C ALA A 6 0.97 -3.03 -21.66
N PRO A 7 0.23 -3.91 -20.96
CA PRO A 7 -0.71 -3.45 -19.94
C PRO A 7 -0.02 -2.55 -18.90
N GLY A 8 -0.60 -1.40 -18.59
CA GLY A 8 0.06 -0.38 -17.76
C GLY A 8 -0.73 0.92 -17.59
N TRP A 9 -0.25 1.77 -16.68
CA TRP A 9 -0.71 3.14 -16.51
C TRP A 9 0.00 4.07 -17.49
N TYR A 10 -0.77 4.86 -18.22
CA TYR A 10 -0.25 5.80 -19.20
C TYR A 10 -0.86 7.17 -18.96
N ASP A 11 -0.06 8.22 -19.17
CA ASP A 11 -0.54 9.62 -19.07
C ASP A 11 -1.68 9.87 -20.06
N ASP A 12 -2.79 10.41 -19.56
CA ASP A 12 -3.95 10.76 -20.38
C ASP A 12 -3.90 12.20 -20.91
N GLY A 13 -2.81 12.93 -20.65
CA GLY A 13 -2.60 14.32 -21.03
C GLY A 13 -3.32 15.33 -20.11
N SER A 14 -4.12 14.83 -19.18
CA SER A 14 -4.82 15.61 -18.15
C SER A 14 -4.17 15.42 -16.79
N GLY A 15 -2.86 15.12 -16.72
CA GLY A 15 -2.13 14.92 -15.47
C GLY A 15 -2.68 13.79 -14.59
N LYS A 16 -3.57 12.97 -15.16
CA LYS A 16 -4.02 11.69 -14.65
C LYS A 16 -3.35 10.60 -15.48
N GLN A 17 -3.29 9.39 -14.95
CA GLN A 17 -2.90 8.23 -15.73
C GLN A 17 -4.12 7.34 -15.93
N ARG A 18 -4.32 6.76 -17.10
CA ARG A 18 -5.41 5.82 -17.39
C ARG A 18 -4.85 4.41 -17.59
N TRP A 19 -5.60 3.39 -17.18
CA TRP A 19 -5.15 2.01 -17.31
C TRP A 19 -5.45 1.46 -18.72
N TRP A 20 -4.39 1.01 -19.39
CA TRP A 20 -4.46 0.20 -20.60
C TRP A 20 -4.32 -1.28 -20.21
N ASP A 21 -5.26 -2.12 -20.63
CA ASP A 21 -5.26 -3.53 -20.25
C ASP A 21 -4.51 -4.45 -21.23
N GLY A 22 -3.89 -3.89 -22.27
CA GLY A 22 -3.30 -4.63 -23.38
C GLY A 22 -4.16 -4.63 -24.65
N THR A 23 -5.45 -4.32 -24.54
CA THR A 23 -6.41 -4.35 -25.65
C THR A 23 -7.26 -3.09 -25.77
N HIS A 24 -7.64 -2.47 -24.66
CA HIS A 24 -8.41 -1.22 -24.61
C HIS A 24 -8.09 -0.39 -23.36
N TRP A 25 -8.44 0.89 -23.42
CA TRP A 25 -8.42 1.78 -22.25
C TRP A 25 -9.61 1.48 -21.36
N THR A 26 -9.38 1.30 -20.06
CA THR A 26 -10.45 1.05 -19.07
C THR A 26 -10.86 2.35 -18.40
N ASP A 27 -11.99 2.39 -17.69
CA ASP A 27 -12.44 3.59 -16.96
C ASP A 27 -11.66 3.90 -15.68
N GLN A 28 -10.64 3.09 -15.37
CA GLN A 28 -9.79 3.32 -14.20
C GLN A 28 -8.75 4.40 -14.49
N TYR A 29 -8.56 5.33 -13.55
CA TYR A 29 -7.60 6.43 -13.63
C TYR A 29 -6.86 6.66 -12.29
N ILE A 30 -5.60 7.08 -12.35
CA ILE A 30 -4.80 7.66 -11.25
C ILE A 30 -4.86 9.17 -11.37
N ASP A 31 -5.30 9.88 -10.33
CA ASP A 31 -5.09 11.33 -10.24
C ASP A 31 -3.81 11.64 -9.45
N LEU A 32 -2.74 12.03 -10.16
CA LEU A 32 -1.45 12.39 -9.54
C LEU A 32 -1.33 13.90 -9.26
N ARG A 33 -2.41 14.67 -9.41
CA ARG A 33 -2.37 16.14 -9.33
C ARG A 33 -2.41 16.71 -7.91
N GLU A 34 -2.39 15.88 -6.88
CA GLU A 34 -2.53 16.38 -5.52
C GLU A 34 -1.24 17.05 -5.01
N ARG A 35 -1.27 18.39 -5.01
CA ARG A 35 -0.45 19.22 -4.12
C ARG A 35 -0.95 19.19 -2.67
N ASP A 36 -2.13 18.58 -2.42
CA ASP A 36 -2.89 18.69 -1.18
C ASP A 36 -3.13 17.37 -0.41
N THR A 37 -2.58 16.20 -0.82
CA THR A 37 -2.52 14.99 0.07
C THR A 37 -1.44 15.10 1.15
N ALA A 38 -1.25 16.31 1.67
CA ALA A 38 -0.95 16.42 3.08
C ALA A 38 -2.31 16.63 3.74
N LEU A 39 -2.77 15.67 4.55
CA LEU A 39 -3.66 16.01 5.66
C LEU A 39 -2.87 16.93 6.60
N ARG A 40 -2.69 18.19 6.18
CA ARG A 40 -2.15 19.27 6.98
C ARG A 40 -3.35 20.03 7.48
N THR A 41 -3.58 19.93 8.77
CA THR A 41 -4.02 21.09 9.53
C THR A 41 -3.30 21.00 10.86
N ASP A 42 -2.75 22.12 11.32
CA ASP A 42 -1.91 22.28 12.52
C ASP A 42 -2.66 21.96 13.84
N ALA A 43 -3.24 20.76 13.94
CA ALA A 43 -4.13 20.35 15.02
C ALA A 43 -3.90 18.88 15.40
N GLY A 44 -2.63 18.52 15.67
CA GLY A 44 -2.43 17.68 16.86
C GLY A 44 -2.92 18.48 18.07
N PRO A 45 -3.50 17.87 19.12
CA PRO A 45 -3.99 18.63 20.27
C PRO A 45 -2.83 19.45 20.84
N ALA A 46 -2.83 20.76 20.58
CA ALA A 46 -1.96 21.71 21.21
C ALA A 46 -2.16 21.56 22.73
N ALA A 47 -1.11 21.16 23.41
CA ALA A 47 -1.07 20.93 24.85
C ALA A 47 -1.69 22.12 25.59
N SER A 48 -2.88 21.93 26.17
CA SER A 48 -3.51 22.75 27.25
C SER A 48 -4.91 22.26 27.68
N ARG A 49 -5.60 21.40 26.91
CA ARG A 49 -6.88 20.75 27.29
C ARG A 49 -6.88 19.26 26.93
N PRO A 50 -7.57 18.39 27.69
CA PRO A 50 -7.73 16.99 27.30
C PRO A 50 -8.43 16.89 25.93
N ALA A 51 -7.89 16.06 25.04
CA ALA A 51 -8.44 15.84 23.70
C ALA A 51 -9.85 15.23 23.79
N GLN A 52 -10.81 15.86 23.12
CA GLN A 52 -12.20 15.39 23.05
C GLN A 52 -12.31 14.17 22.14
N ALA A 53 -13.36 13.36 22.29
CA ALA A 53 -13.60 12.28 21.35
C ALA A 53 -13.80 12.84 19.93
N GLY A 54 -13.14 12.25 18.93
CA GLY A 54 -13.07 12.84 17.59
C GLY A 54 -12.14 12.11 16.61
N TRP A 55 -12.24 12.50 15.34
CA TRP A 55 -11.31 12.10 14.29
C TRP A 55 -10.10 13.04 14.29
N TYR A 56 -8.91 12.47 14.31
CA TYR A 56 -7.67 13.21 14.33
C TYR A 56 -6.67 12.59 13.37
N ASP A 57 -5.83 13.42 12.77
CA ASP A 57 -4.72 12.99 11.91
C ASP A 57 -3.70 12.18 12.71
N ASP A 58 -3.25 11.04 12.17
CA ASP A 58 -2.24 10.18 12.79
C ASP A 58 -0.81 10.42 12.26
N GLN A 59 -0.63 11.48 11.47
CA GLN A 59 0.58 11.93 10.77
C GLN A 59 1.10 10.94 9.74
N ARG A 60 0.28 9.98 9.35
CA ARG A 60 0.61 8.94 8.37
C ARG A 60 -0.38 8.92 7.22
N GLY A 61 -0.98 10.06 6.86
CA GLY A 61 -1.88 10.14 5.71
C GLY A 61 -3.26 9.51 5.94
N ARG A 62 -3.69 9.39 7.20
CA ARG A 62 -5.04 8.94 7.57
C ARG A 62 -5.47 9.58 8.87
N THR A 63 -6.77 9.52 9.16
CA THR A 63 -7.31 9.92 10.46
C THR A 63 -7.75 8.71 11.27
N ARG A 64 -7.57 8.78 12.59
CA ARG A 64 -7.95 7.74 13.55
C ARG A 64 -8.93 8.32 14.56
N TRP A 65 -9.84 7.49 15.07
CA TRP A 65 -10.80 7.92 16.09
C TRP A 65 -10.21 7.82 17.50
N TRP A 66 -10.23 8.94 18.23
CA TRP A 66 -9.97 9.03 19.67
C TRP A 66 -11.30 8.99 20.42
N ASP A 67 -11.44 8.12 21.42
CA ASP A 67 -12.69 7.95 22.19
C ASP A 67 -12.79 8.88 23.42
N GLY A 68 -11.82 9.78 23.62
CA GLY A 68 -11.67 10.60 24.82
C GLY A 68 -10.70 10.03 25.86
N ARG A 69 -10.27 8.76 25.71
CA ARG A 69 -9.32 8.08 26.62
C ARG A 69 -8.20 7.35 25.89
N ARG A 70 -8.49 6.80 24.71
CA ARG A 70 -7.55 6.05 23.87
C ARG A 70 -7.91 6.15 22.40
N TRP A 71 -6.92 5.86 21.55
CA TRP A 71 -7.16 5.59 20.13
C TRP A 71 -7.89 4.26 19.96
N THR A 72 -8.91 4.25 19.11
CA THR A 72 -9.66 3.04 18.75
C THR A 72 -9.09 2.38 17.49
N GLY A 73 -9.71 1.30 17.00
CA GLY A 73 -9.34 0.70 15.72
C GLY A 73 -9.93 1.40 14.50
N GLU A 74 -10.75 2.44 14.67
CA GLU A 74 -11.43 3.07 13.55
C GLU A 74 -10.49 4.05 12.82
N VAL A 75 -10.46 3.92 11.50
CA VAL A 75 -9.57 4.65 10.59
C VAL A 75 -10.38 5.19 9.41
N ARG A 76 -10.04 6.39 8.93
CA ARG A 76 -10.56 6.99 7.69
C ARG A 76 -9.42 7.49 6.81
N TYR A 77 -9.55 7.22 5.51
CA TYR A 77 -8.65 7.67 4.45
C TYR A 77 -9.24 8.89 3.73
N SER A 78 -8.54 9.41 2.72
CA SER A 78 -8.93 10.59 1.95
C SER A 78 -10.22 10.44 1.13
N GLY A 79 -10.68 9.21 0.89
CA GLY A 79 -11.81 8.91 0.00
C GLY A 79 -11.39 8.74 -1.48
N GLN A 80 -10.10 8.84 -1.78
CA GLN A 80 -9.50 8.51 -3.08
C GLN A 80 -8.56 7.29 -2.98
N GLU A 81 -8.66 6.53 -1.90
CA GLU A 81 -7.78 5.40 -1.66
C GLU A 81 -8.00 4.26 -2.67
N GLN A 82 -6.91 3.57 -2.99
CA GLN A 82 -6.98 2.30 -3.70
C GLN A 82 -6.60 1.18 -2.75
N ASP A 83 -7.40 0.11 -2.71
CA ASP A 83 -7.12 -1.06 -1.87
C ASP A 83 -6.89 -2.33 -2.70
N PHE A 84 -6.06 -3.21 -2.15
CA PHE A 84 -6.01 -4.61 -2.54
C PHE A 84 -5.54 -5.47 -1.37
N ALA A 85 -6.33 -6.49 -1.03
CA ALA A 85 -6.03 -7.47 0.02
C ALA A 85 -5.70 -6.84 1.40
N GLY A 86 -6.31 -5.69 1.71
CA GLY A 86 -6.07 -4.97 2.97
C GLY A 86 -4.82 -4.09 2.96
N VAL A 87 -4.08 -4.02 1.85
CA VAL A 87 -3.10 -2.98 1.59
C VAL A 87 -3.83 -1.80 0.95
N VAL A 88 -3.69 -0.62 1.52
CA VAL A 88 -4.37 0.60 1.05
C VAL A 88 -3.31 1.63 0.69
N ILE A 89 -3.39 2.22 -0.50
CA ILE A 89 -2.56 3.37 -0.88
C ILE A 89 -3.44 4.63 -0.87
N ASP A 90 -2.93 5.67 -0.21
CA ASP A 90 -3.58 6.96 -0.08
C ASP A 90 -2.53 8.08 -0.22
N GLY A 91 -2.48 8.69 -1.40
CA GLY A 91 -1.48 9.68 -1.77
C GLY A 91 -0.05 9.22 -1.48
N ARG A 92 0.63 9.94 -0.57
CA ARG A 92 2.04 9.70 -0.20
C ARG A 92 2.26 8.50 0.71
N TRP A 93 1.19 7.85 1.17
CA TRP A 93 1.26 6.79 2.17
C TRP A 93 0.65 5.49 1.66
N ILE A 94 1.25 4.38 2.10
CA ILE A 94 0.69 3.05 1.94
C ILE A 94 0.51 2.44 3.32
N HIS A 95 -0.57 1.70 3.50
CA HIS A 95 -1.07 1.18 4.75
C HIS A 95 -1.26 -0.32 4.68
N PHE A 96 -1.04 -0.96 5.82
CA PHE A 96 -1.42 -2.35 6.04
C PHE A 96 -1.84 -2.55 7.49
N GLY A 97 -3.15 -2.60 7.73
CA GLY A 97 -3.70 -2.51 9.08
C GLY A 97 -3.23 -1.23 9.77
N ASP A 98 -2.63 -1.36 10.96
CA ASP A 98 -2.09 -0.22 11.72
C ASP A 98 -0.71 0.27 11.21
N LEU A 99 -0.08 -0.47 10.29
CA LEU A 99 1.23 -0.13 9.74
C LEU A 99 1.09 0.88 8.60
N SER A 100 2.03 1.82 8.52
CA SER A 100 2.14 2.75 7.40
C SER A 100 3.60 2.94 7.04
N GLN A 101 3.87 3.22 5.76
CA GLN A 101 5.19 3.66 5.30
C GLN A 101 5.05 4.61 4.10
N PRO A 102 6.03 5.48 3.84
CA PRO A 102 5.99 6.37 2.68
C PRO A 102 5.98 5.59 1.37
N VAL A 103 5.10 5.97 0.45
CA VAL A 103 4.99 5.33 -0.87
C VAL A 103 6.27 5.47 -1.69
N SER A 104 6.99 6.59 -1.54
CA SER A 104 8.27 6.82 -2.24
C SER A 104 9.38 5.82 -1.90
N GLU A 105 9.23 5.08 -0.79
CA GLU A 105 10.22 4.13 -0.27
C GLU A 105 9.86 2.67 -0.54
N VAL A 106 8.76 2.40 -1.24
CA VAL A 106 8.32 1.02 -1.51
C VAL A 106 8.44 0.62 -2.97
N ALA A 107 8.48 -0.69 -3.18
CA ALA A 107 8.23 -1.35 -4.44
C ALA A 107 7.23 -2.50 -4.23
N ALA A 108 6.26 -2.62 -5.12
CA ALA A 108 5.27 -3.69 -5.12
C ALA A 108 5.62 -4.77 -6.14
N SER A 109 5.36 -6.03 -5.80
CA SER A 109 5.47 -7.18 -6.69
C SER A 109 4.50 -8.29 -6.27
N ALA A 110 4.31 -9.31 -7.11
CA ALA A 110 3.65 -10.54 -6.71
C ALA A 110 4.42 -11.75 -7.20
N ASP A 111 4.43 -12.80 -6.38
CA ASP A 111 5.02 -14.09 -6.73
C ASP A 111 4.36 -15.22 -5.92
N SER A 112 4.61 -16.46 -6.32
CA SER A 112 4.22 -17.65 -5.57
C SER A 112 4.97 -17.73 -4.24
N GLY A 113 4.33 -18.30 -3.22
CA GLY A 113 4.96 -18.49 -1.91
C GLY A 113 6.26 -19.30 -1.96
N ASP A 114 6.36 -20.31 -2.84
CA ASP A 114 7.59 -21.10 -3.00
C ASP A 114 8.74 -20.25 -3.54
N ALA A 115 8.47 -19.40 -4.54
CA ALA A 115 9.49 -18.50 -5.09
C ALA A 115 9.94 -17.48 -4.04
N LEU A 116 9.03 -16.92 -3.24
CA LEU A 116 9.35 -15.97 -2.17
C LEU A 116 10.20 -16.60 -1.06
N LEU A 117 9.88 -17.82 -0.63
CA LEU A 117 10.61 -18.53 0.43
C LEU A 117 12.05 -18.89 0.02
N ARG A 118 12.36 -18.92 -1.27
CA ARG A 118 13.73 -19.13 -1.79
C ARG A 118 14.58 -17.88 -1.75
N ARG A 119 13.98 -16.70 -1.56
CA ARG A 119 14.72 -15.43 -1.61
C ARG A 119 15.27 -15.09 -0.22
N ALA A 120 16.57 -14.81 -0.16
CA ALA A 120 17.28 -14.60 1.11
C ALA A 120 16.77 -13.38 1.89
N GLU A 121 16.26 -12.36 1.19
CA GLU A 121 15.72 -11.14 1.78
C GLU A 121 14.45 -11.39 2.62
N PHE A 122 13.66 -12.42 2.33
CA PHE A 122 12.47 -12.77 3.12
C PHE A 122 12.87 -13.33 4.48
N THR A 123 13.83 -14.27 4.48
CA THR A 123 14.40 -14.82 5.71
C THR A 123 15.07 -13.71 6.52
N LYS A 124 15.84 -12.83 5.87
CA LYS A 124 16.48 -11.69 6.52
C LYS A 124 15.47 -10.73 7.15
N ALA A 125 14.43 -10.34 6.42
CA ALA A 125 13.39 -9.44 6.92
C ALA A 125 12.62 -10.04 8.12
N ALA A 126 12.39 -11.35 8.12
CA ALA A 126 11.78 -12.05 9.25
C ALA A 126 12.69 -12.03 10.49
N VAL A 127 14.00 -12.26 10.33
CA VAL A 127 15.00 -12.17 11.41
C VAL A 127 15.08 -10.75 11.97
N GLU A 128 15.09 -9.74 11.09
CA GLU A 128 15.09 -8.32 11.45
C GLU A 128 13.76 -7.83 12.03
N ARG A 129 12.72 -8.69 12.07
CA ARG A 129 11.36 -8.36 12.54
C ARG A 129 10.72 -7.21 11.76
N ARG A 130 11.04 -7.11 10.48
CA ARG A 130 10.49 -6.11 9.55
C ARG A 130 9.42 -6.69 8.64
N MET A 131 9.09 -7.96 8.81
CA MET A 131 8.15 -8.68 7.96
C MET A 131 6.79 -8.82 8.61
N PHE A 132 5.73 -8.54 7.85
CA PHE A 132 4.35 -8.56 8.35
C PHE A 132 3.42 -9.21 7.32
N GLY A 133 2.40 -9.91 7.81
CA GLY A 133 1.29 -10.42 7.03
C GLY A 133 -0.04 -10.19 7.74
N PRO A 134 -1.16 -10.72 7.23
CA PRO A 134 -2.49 -10.41 7.76
C PRO A 134 -2.69 -10.78 9.23
N ALA A 135 -1.96 -11.79 9.72
CA ALA A 135 -1.97 -12.22 11.11
C ALA A 135 -0.98 -11.44 12.01
N GLY A 136 -0.35 -10.39 11.49
CA GLY A 136 0.65 -9.58 12.19
C GLY A 136 2.10 -9.93 11.82
N PRO A 137 3.07 -9.73 12.75
CA PRO A 137 4.49 -9.94 12.48
C PRO A 137 4.82 -11.37 12.06
N ILE A 138 5.60 -11.51 10.99
CA ILE A 138 6.16 -12.77 10.52
C ILE A 138 7.59 -12.88 11.03
N THR A 139 7.85 -13.95 11.79
CA THR A 139 9.16 -14.26 12.39
C THR A 139 9.74 -15.49 11.69
N PRO A 140 11.04 -15.82 11.88
CA PRO A 140 11.61 -17.03 11.30
C PRO A 140 10.84 -18.30 11.70
N ARG A 141 10.27 -18.31 12.92
CA ARG A 141 9.46 -19.42 13.43
C ARG A 141 8.10 -19.55 12.74
N THR A 142 7.51 -18.44 12.30
CA THR A 142 6.17 -18.40 11.69
C THR A 142 6.18 -18.29 10.17
N LEU A 143 7.34 -18.03 9.56
CA LEU A 143 7.52 -17.77 8.12
C LEU A 143 6.87 -18.83 7.21
N ASN A 144 7.23 -20.10 7.37
CA ASN A 144 6.71 -21.19 6.54
C ASN A 144 5.20 -21.42 6.71
N ARG A 145 4.61 -20.98 7.83
CA ARG A 145 3.16 -21.06 8.06
C ARG A 145 2.45 -19.85 7.46
N ALA A 146 3.07 -18.67 7.53
CA ALA A 146 2.48 -17.43 7.04
C ALA A 146 2.47 -17.33 5.51
N ILE A 147 3.42 -17.98 4.82
CA ILE A 147 3.53 -17.96 3.36
C ILE A 147 3.11 -19.31 2.80
N THR A 148 1.95 -19.34 2.15
CA THR A 148 1.43 -20.57 1.53
C THR A 148 2.12 -20.83 0.21
N ARG A 149 2.87 -21.92 0.08
CA ARG A 149 3.76 -22.18 -1.08
C ARG A 149 3.08 -22.02 -2.46
N VAL A 150 1.86 -22.51 -2.60
CA VAL A 150 1.14 -22.54 -3.88
C VAL A 150 0.35 -21.26 -4.19
N ALA A 151 0.07 -20.44 -3.18
CA ALA A 151 -0.72 -19.23 -3.37
C ALA A 151 0.17 -18.07 -3.84
N PRO A 152 -0.32 -17.20 -4.74
CA PRO A 152 0.36 -15.95 -5.03
C PRO A 152 0.21 -15.00 -3.84
N HIS A 153 1.25 -14.20 -3.60
CA HIS A 153 1.28 -13.19 -2.55
C HIS A 153 1.65 -11.84 -3.15
N LEU A 154 0.92 -10.80 -2.75
CA LEU A 154 1.33 -9.42 -2.93
C LEU A 154 2.46 -9.14 -1.94
N VAL A 155 3.51 -8.51 -2.44
CA VAL A 155 4.69 -8.10 -1.68
C VAL A 155 4.86 -6.60 -1.80
N ILE A 156 4.87 -5.90 -0.67
CA ILE A 156 5.29 -4.50 -0.59
C ILE A 156 6.65 -4.49 0.11
N ALA A 157 7.72 -4.22 -0.63
CA ALA A 157 9.08 -4.16 -0.12
C ALA A 157 9.51 -2.72 0.10
N GLY A 158 9.90 -2.37 1.33
CA GLY A 158 10.41 -1.06 1.71
C GLY A 158 11.07 -1.11 3.09
N PRO A 159 10.97 -0.03 3.91
CA PRO A 159 11.38 -0.06 5.32
C PRO A 159 10.72 -1.21 6.09
N GLN A 160 9.52 -1.63 5.70
CA GLN A 160 8.90 -2.87 6.13
C GLN A 160 8.62 -3.76 4.90
N LEU A 161 8.60 -5.06 5.11
CA LEU A 161 8.23 -6.06 4.12
C LEU A 161 6.83 -6.60 4.44
N TRP A 162 5.84 -6.29 3.62
CA TRP A 162 4.49 -6.82 3.79
C TRP A 162 4.23 -7.92 2.77
N VAL A 163 3.67 -9.04 3.23
CA VAL A 163 3.40 -10.22 2.40
C VAL A 163 1.97 -10.67 2.64
N VAL A 164 1.15 -10.60 1.61
CA VAL A 164 -0.29 -10.79 1.71
C VAL A 164 -0.76 -11.81 0.67
N PRO A 165 -1.30 -12.98 1.08
CA PRO A 165 -1.82 -13.94 0.13
C PRO A 165 -3.06 -13.38 -0.58
N PHE A 166 -3.25 -13.73 -1.85
CA PHE A 166 -4.49 -13.44 -2.56
C PHE A 166 -4.92 -14.64 -3.44
N PRO A 167 -6.22 -14.78 -3.77
CA PRO A 167 -6.69 -15.84 -4.64
C PRO A 167 -6.16 -15.68 -6.07
N PRO A 168 -5.71 -16.75 -6.76
CA PRO A 168 -5.23 -16.65 -8.15
C PRO A 168 -6.21 -16.00 -9.13
N ALA A 169 -7.52 -16.11 -8.88
CA ALA A 169 -8.55 -15.46 -9.68
C ALA A 169 -8.45 -13.91 -9.70
N ARG A 170 -7.74 -13.31 -8.74
CA ARG A 170 -7.53 -11.86 -8.65
C ARG A 170 -6.16 -11.42 -9.20
N ASP A 171 -5.43 -12.27 -9.93
CA ASP A 171 -4.08 -11.94 -10.45
C ASP A 171 -4.05 -10.68 -11.32
N THR A 172 -5.04 -10.50 -12.19
CA THR A 172 -5.14 -9.29 -13.03
C THR A 172 -5.32 -8.03 -12.18
N GLU A 173 -6.12 -8.10 -11.12
CA GLU A 173 -6.34 -6.99 -10.19
C GLU A 173 -5.09 -6.70 -9.36
N ALA A 174 -4.42 -7.76 -8.87
CA ALA A 174 -3.16 -7.64 -8.15
C ALA A 174 -2.09 -6.94 -9.00
N ARG A 175 -1.96 -7.30 -10.29
CA ARG A 175 -1.03 -6.65 -11.22
C ARG A 175 -1.33 -5.17 -11.40
N ARG A 176 -2.61 -4.79 -11.55
CA ARG A 176 -3.01 -3.37 -11.64
C ARG A 176 -2.63 -2.60 -10.38
N PHE A 177 -2.91 -3.17 -9.21
CA PHE A 177 -2.55 -2.58 -7.93
C PHE A 177 -1.02 -2.44 -7.77
N ILE A 178 -0.25 -3.46 -8.16
CA ILE A 178 1.20 -3.42 -8.16
C ILE A 178 1.73 -2.29 -9.04
N THR A 179 1.22 -2.18 -10.27
CA THR A 179 1.64 -1.10 -11.17
C THR A 179 1.25 0.25 -10.59
N TRP A 180 0.06 0.38 -10.00
CA TRP A 180 -0.36 1.61 -9.32
C TRP A 180 0.64 2.01 -8.23
N VAL A 181 0.93 1.11 -7.28
CA VAL A 181 1.86 1.38 -6.17
C VAL A 181 3.23 1.80 -6.70
N ASN A 182 3.75 1.11 -7.72
CA ASN A 182 5.06 1.44 -8.29
C ASN A 182 5.06 2.79 -9.02
N SER A 183 4.01 3.11 -9.79
CA SER A 183 3.86 4.41 -10.45
C SER A 183 3.74 5.56 -9.43
N SER A 184 3.01 5.36 -8.33
CA SER A 184 2.94 6.32 -7.23
C SER A 184 4.29 6.46 -6.51
N ALA A 185 4.99 5.34 -6.26
CA ALA A 185 6.32 5.35 -5.63
C ALA A 185 7.32 6.16 -6.45
N ASP A 186 7.36 5.95 -7.77
CA ASP A 186 8.22 6.71 -8.67
C ASP A 186 7.82 8.19 -8.71
N HIS A 187 6.52 8.50 -8.77
CA HIS A 187 6.03 9.87 -8.72
C HIS A 187 6.54 10.62 -7.48
N TYR A 188 6.34 10.05 -6.28
CA TYR A 188 6.73 10.70 -5.03
C TYR A 188 8.23 10.62 -4.72
N ARG A 189 8.99 9.77 -5.39
CA ARG A 189 10.46 9.71 -5.24
C ARG A 189 11.16 10.86 -5.96
N TYR A 190 10.59 11.36 -7.05
CA TYR A 190 11.22 12.35 -7.94
C TYR A 190 10.49 13.70 -7.96
N ARG A 191 9.58 13.96 -7.02
CA ARG A 191 8.81 15.20 -6.83
C ARG A 191 9.07 15.81 -5.47
#